data_AF-A0A9W9YFS3-F1
#
_entry.id   AF-A0A9W9YFS3-F1
#
_cell.length_a   1.000
_cell.length_b   1.000
_cell.length_c   1.000
_cell.angle_alpha   90.00
_cell.angle_beta   90.00
_cell.angle_gamma   90.00
#
_symmetry.space_group_name_H-M   'P 1'
#
loop_
_entity.id
_entity.type
_entity.pdbx_description
1 polymer ?
#
loop_
_entity_poly.entity_id
_entity_poly.type
_entity_poly.pdbx_seq_one_letter_code
_entity_poly.pdbx_strand_id
1 'polypeptide(L)'
;MRRLKKNPDTKVPEYSSKYGIYEPNCGLDNVTMSWGHDEYMYHVLTGNNCKLPKEALYMIRYHSFFPWHCSGDYSYLCNDEDAEMLKWVKEFNKFDLYSKSDSVPDVEAVTPYYEELIAKYCPGELCW
;
A
#
# COMPACT_ATOMS: atom_id res chain seq x y z
N MET A 1 -19.72 -9.99 10.22
CA MET A 1 -19.11 -8.66 10.47
C MET A 1 -20.15 -7.68 11.01
N ARG A 2 -20.03 -7.20 12.26
CA ARG A 2 -20.97 -6.19 12.81
C ARG A 2 -20.69 -4.76 12.33
N ARG A 3 -19.45 -4.46 11.93
CA ARG A 3 -18.99 -3.11 11.58
C ARG A 3 -19.47 -2.60 10.21
N LEU A 4 -19.71 -3.49 9.24
CA LEU A 4 -20.12 -3.11 7.88
C LEU A 4 -21.64 -2.88 7.72
N LYS A 5 -22.47 -3.22 8.73
CA LYS A 5 -23.94 -3.18 8.62
C LYS A 5 -24.54 -1.81 8.26
N LYS A 6 -23.81 -0.72 8.55
CA LYS A 6 -24.23 0.66 8.26
C LYS A 6 -23.58 1.24 7.01
N ASN A 7 -22.68 0.51 6.34
CA ASN A 7 -22.11 0.97 5.09
C ASN A 7 -23.21 0.97 4.01
N PRO A 8 -23.55 2.12 3.40
CA PRO A 8 -24.59 2.20 2.36
C PRO A 8 -24.32 1.26 1.18
N ASP A 9 -23.05 0.97 0.87
CA ASP A 9 -22.65 0.07 -0.22
C ASP A 9 -23.17 -1.35 -0.02
N THR A 10 -23.44 -1.77 1.22
CA THR A 10 -24.07 -3.08 1.50
C THR A 10 -25.51 -3.19 1.02
N LYS A 11 -26.13 -2.07 0.62
CA LYS A 11 -27.48 -2.01 0.05
C LYS A 11 -27.47 -1.85 -1.47
N VAL A 12 -26.29 -1.69 -2.06
CA VAL A 12 -26.12 -1.53 -3.51
C VAL A 12 -25.87 -2.93 -4.10
N PRO A 13 -26.79 -3.46 -4.92
CA PRO A 13 -26.67 -4.82 -5.47
C PRO A 13 -25.37 -5.05 -6.24
N GLU A 14 -24.89 -4.04 -6.95
CA GLU A 14 -23.69 -4.06 -7.78
C GLU A 14 -22.43 -4.35 -6.97
N TYR A 15 -22.36 -3.94 -5.69
CA TYR A 15 -21.21 -4.17 -4.81
C TYR A 15 -21.33 -5.46 -3.98
N SER A 16 -22.49 -6.12 -4.02
CA SER A 16 -22.81 -7.22 -3.11
C SER A 16 -22.38 -8.60 -3.65
N SER A 17 -21.93 -8.67 -4.91
CA SER A 17 -21.39 -9.88 -5.51
C SER A 17 -19.92 -10.12 -5.09
N LYS A 18 -19.39 -11.31 -5.36
CA LYS A 18 -17.98 -11.64 -5.08
C LYS A 18 -17.01 -10.64 -5.74
N TYR A 19 -17.31 -10.23 -6.97
CA TYR A 19 -16.45 -9.34 -7.75
C TYR A 19 -16.89 -7.87 -7.66
N GLY A 20 -18.11 -7.61 -7.18
CA GLY A 20 -18.67 -6.27 -7.14
C GLY A 20 -18.69 -5.63 -8.54
N ILE A 21 -18.02 -4.48 -8.65
CA ILE A 21 -17.81 -3.72 -9.89
C ILE A 21 -16.53 -4.10 -10.66
N TYR A 22 -15.79 -5.10 -10.20
CA TYR A 22 -14.50 -5.47 -10.78
C TYR A 22 -14.62 -6.68 -11.69
N GLU A 23 -13.74 -6.74 -12.69
CA GLU A 23 -13.53 -7.96 -13.47
C GLU A 23 -12.63 -8.94 -12.70
N PRO A 24 -12.78 -10.25 -12.89
CA PRO A 24 -11.87 -11.25 -12.33
C PRO A 24 -10.42 -10.98 -12.76
N ASN A 25 -9.48 -11.07 -11.82
CA ASN A 25 -8.04 -10.91 -12.07
C ASN A 25 -7.67 -9.58 -12.77
N CYS A 26 -8.44 -8.51 -12.53
CA CYS A 26 -8.20 -7.20 -13.14
C CYS A 26 -6.87 -6.54 -12.74
N GLY A 27 -6.20 -7.03 -11.68
CA GLY A 27 -5.01 -6.40 -11.12
C GLY A 27 -5.37 -5.43 -10.01
N LEU A 28 -4.60 -5.42 -8.93
CA LEU A 28 -4.87 -4.53 -7.79
C LEU A 28 -4.76 -3.04 -8.16
N ASP A 29 -4.01 -2.71 -9.21
CA ASP A 29 -3.91 -1.37 -9.77
C ASP A 29 -5.23 -0.84 -10.35
N ASN A 30 -6.14 -1.74 -10.73
CA ASN A 30 -7.49 -1.44 -11.22
C ASN A 30 -8.57 -1.55 -10.13
N VAL A 31 -8.19 -1.85 -8.88
CA VAL A 31 -9.11 -1.93 -7.74
C VAL A 31 -9.17 -0.59 -7.02
N THR A 32 -10.37 -0.08 -6.80
CA THR A 32 -10.57 1.09 -5.93
C THR A 32 -10.43 0.65 -4.48
N MET A 33 -9.27 0.93 -3.89
CA MET A 33 -8.98 0.66 -2.48
C MET A 33 -9.71 1.64 -1.57
N SER A 34 -9.94 1.24 -0.31
CA SER A 34 -10.40 2.19 0.70
C SER A 34 -9.37 3.31 0.86
N TRP A 35 -9.80 4.56 0.65
CA TRP A 35 -8.90 5.71 0.70
C TRP A 35 -8.15 5.83 2.04
N GLY A 36 -6.85 6.09 1.97
CA GLY A 36 -5.96 6.12 3.12
C GLY A 36 -4.55 6.59 2.75
N HIS A 37 -3.61 6.45 3.68
CA HIS A 37 -2.22 6.91 3.50
C HIS A 37 -1.47 6.13 2.41
N ASP A 38 -1.80 4.86 2.19
CA ASP A 38 -1.23 4.03 1.12
C ASP A 38 -1.40 4.67 -0.27
N GLU A 39 -2.65 4.88 -0.70
CA GLU A 39 -2.98 5.42 -2.02
C GLU A 39 -2.53 6.88 -2.16
N TYR A 40 -2.72 7.67 -1.09
CA TYR A 40 -2.26 9.05 -1.04
C TYR A 40 -0.74 9.16 -1.24
N MET A 41 0.05 8.40 -0.48
CA MET A 41 1.51 8.50 -0.55
C MET A 41 2.03 7.95 -1.89
N TYR A 42 1.41 6.90 -2.44
CA TYR A 42 1.69 6.44 -3.80
C TYR A 42 1.52 7.58 -4.83
N HIS A 43 0.42 8.33 -4.75
CA HIS A 43 0.19 9.49 -5.63
C HIS A 43 1.15 10.65 -5.39
N VAL A 44 1.51 10.95 -4.15
CA VAL A 44 2.54 11.97 -3.84
C VAL A 44 3.87 11.59 -4.47
N LEU A 45 4.33 10.35 -4.29
CA LEU A 45 5.64 9.91 -4.80
C LEU A 45 5.68 9.89 -6.33
N THR A 46 4.62 9.41 -6.97
CA THR A 46 4.52 9.35 -8.44
C THR A 46 4.31 10.73 -9.05
N GLY A 47 3.47 11.57 -8.44
CA GLY A 47 3.20 12.95 -8.88
C GLY A 47 4.39 13.90 -8.74
N ASN A 48 5.30 13.63 -7.80
CA ASN A 48 6.58 14.34 -7.66
C ASN A 48 7.73 13.68 -8.45
N ASN A 49 7.45 12.66 -9.27
CA ASN A 49 8.45 11.94 -10.07
C ASN A 49 9.64 11.42 -9.23
N CYS A 50 9.38 10.94 -8.00
CA CYS A 50 10.40 10.30 -7.17
C CYS A 50 11.01 9.09 -7.90
N LYS A 51 12.32 8.90 -7.73
CA LYS A 51 13.13 7.88 -8.43
C LYS A 51 13.14 6.53 -7.73
N LEU A 52 12.08 6.20 -7.00
CA LEU A 52 11.95 4.92 -6.32
C LEU A 52 11.67 3.81 -7.35
N PRO A 53 12.21 2.59 -7.12
CA PRO A 53 11.88 1.45 -7.96
C PRO A 53 10.41 1.07 -7.82
N LYS A 54 9.89 0.34 -8.80
CA LYS A 54 8.48 -0.08 -8.87
C LYS A 54 8.04 -0.83 -7.62
N GLU A 55 8.88 -1.72 -7.12
CA GLU A 55 8.66 -2.51 -5.91
C GLU A 55 8.44 -1.63 -4.68
N ALA A 56 9.18 -0.52 -4.55
CA ALA A 56 9.04 0.40 -3.42
C ALA A 56 7.69 1.12 -3.46
N LEU A 57 7.29 1.60 -4.63
CA LEU A 57 5.98 2.23 -4.82
C LEU A 57 4.83 1.24 -4.57
N TYR A 58 5.01 0.00 -5.01
CA TYR A 58 4.04 -1.08 -4.82
C TYR A 58 3.89 -1.44 -3.33
N MET A 59 5.01 -1.56 -2.60
CA MET A 59 4.98 -1.79 -1.14
C MET A 59 4.24 -0.65 -0.43
N ILE A 60 4.53 0.61 -0.77
CA ILE A 60 3.85 1.76 -0.16
C ILE A 60 2.35 1.75 -0.44
N ARG A 61 1.93 1.43 -1.67
CA ARG A 61 0.52 1.42 -2.07
C ARG A 61 -0.32 0.30 -1.44
N TYR A 62 0.30 -0.79 -0.99
CA TYR A 62 -0.45 -1.97 -0.52
C TYR A 62 -0.02 -2.54 0.83
N HIS A 63 0.88 -1.87 1.57
CA HIS A 63 1.35 -2.34 2.88
C HIS A 63 0.25 -2.42 3.95
N SER A 64 -0.86 -1.70 3.79
CA SER A 64 -2.01 -1.78 4.69
C SER A 64 -3.04 -2.83 4.24
N PHE A 65 -2.85 -3.47 3.08
CA PHE A 65 -3.83 -4.43 2.53
C PHE A 65 -3.70 -5.83 3.15
N PHE A 66 -3.79 -5.92 4.47
CA PHE A 66 -3.61 -7.16 5.25
C PHE A 66 -4.46 -8.34 4.80
N PRO A 67 -5.75 -8.18 4.42
CA PRO A 67 -6.54 -9.29 3.88
C PRO A 67 -5.84 -10.01 2.72
N TRP A 68 -5.17 -9.26 1.84
CA TRP A 68 -4.41 -9.83 0.74
C TRP A 68 -3.06 -10.38 1.20
N HIS A 69 -2.16 -9.51 1.69
CA HIS A 69 -0.77 -9.93 1.90
C HIS A 69 -0.54 -10.81 3.13
N CYS A 70 -1.45 -10.82 4.10
CA CYS A 70 -1.36 -11.66 5.31
C CYS A 70 -2.34 -12.84 5.27
N SER A 71 -3.61 -12.60 4.94
CA SER A 71 -4.65 -13.64 5.01
C SER A 71 -4.86 -14.42 3.71
N GLY A 72 -4.34 -13.93 2.56
CA GLY A 72 -4.50 -14.59 1.26
C GLY A 72 -5.88 -14.39 0.61
N ASP A 73 -6.70 -13.49 1.14
CA ASP A 73 -7.97 -13.09 0.53
C ASP A 73 -7.73 -12.24 -0.73
N TYR A 74 -8.80 -11.97 -1.48
CA TYR A 74 -8.78 -11.11 -2.68
C TYR A 74 -7.88 -11.56 -3.84
N SER A 75 -7.31 -12.77 -3.79
CA SER A 75 -6.54 -13.37 -4.89
C SER A 75 -7.31 -13.46 -6.21
N TYR A 76 -8.64 -13.46 -6.18
CA TYR A 76 -9.51 -13.44 -7.35
C TYR A 76 -9.55 -12.08 -8.09
N LEU A 77 -8.99 -11.01 -7.50
CA LEU A 77 -8.77 -9.72 -8.16
C LEU A 77 -7.32 -9.55 -8.63
N CYS A 78 -6.40 -10.37 -8.12
CA CYS A 78 -4.97 -10.26 -8.41
C CYS A 78 -4.61 -10.78 -9.80
N ASN A 79 -3.66 -10.13 -10.47
CA ASN A 79 -3.02 -10.59 -11.70
C ASN A 79 -1.61 -11.16 -11.42
N ASP A 80 -0.86 -11.50 -12.47
CA ASP A 80 0.48 -12.09 -12.36
C ASP A 80 1.49 -11.11 -11.70
N GLU A 81 1.37 -9.82 -11.96
CA GLU A 81 2.23 -8.80 -11.34
C GLU A 81 2.01 -8.74 -9.83
N ASP A 82 0.75 -8.75 -9.39
CA ASP A 82 0.43 -8.74 -7.97
C ASP A 82 1.01 -9.98 -7.26
N ALA A 83 0.96 -11.14 -7.92
CA ALA A 83 1.54 -12.38 -7.43
C ALA A 83 3.07 -12.28 -7.29
N GLU A 84 3.75 -11.65 -8.24
CA GLU A 84 5.20 -11.41 -8.18
C GLU A 84 5.58 -10.40 -7.09
N MET A 85 4.75 -9.38 -6.87
CA MET A 85 4.98 -8.30 -5.90
C MET A 85 4.68 -8.72 -4.46
N LEU A 86 3.87 -9.75 -4.25
CA LEU A 86 3.48 -10.24 -2.92
C LEU A 86 4.69 -10.52 -2.01
N LYS A 87 5.79 -11.03 -2.56
CA LYS A 87 7.02 -11.31 -1.79
C LYS A 87 7.64 -10.04 -1.20
N TRP A 88 7.60 -8.93 -1.95
CA TRP A 88 8.16 -7.65 -1.53
C TRP A 88 7.30 -7.02 -0.42
N VAL A 89 5.98 -7.02 -0.61
CA VAL A 89 5.03 -6.50 0.40
C VAL A 89 5.14 -7.28 1.70
N LYS A 90 5.23 -8.62 1.63
CA LYS A 90 5.42 -9.47 2.81
C LYS A 90 6.75 -9.22 3.51
N GLU A 91 7.83 -8.99 2.76
CA GLU A 91 9.13 -8.71 3.34
C GLU A 91 9.12 -7.37 4.08
N PHE A 92 8.60 -6.31 3.45
CA PHE A 92 8.45 -5.00 4.08
C PHE A 92 7.57 -5.03 5.33
N ASN A 93 6.45 -5.77 5.29
CA ASN A 93 5.51 -5.87 6.41
C ASN A 93 6.16 -6.42 7.69
N LYS A 94 7.20 -7.27 7.59
CA LYS A 94 7.94 -7.73 8.76
C LYS A 94 8.59 -6.55 9.50
N PHE A 95 9.17 -5.60 8.77
CA PHE A 95 9.81 -4.44 9.37
C PHE A 95 8.77 -3.46 9.90
N ASP A 96 7.73 -3.12 9.12
CA ASP A 96 6.64 -2.26 9.59
C ASP A 96 6.00 -2.79 10.89
N LEU A 97 5.70 -4.09 10.97
CA LEU A 97 5.04 -4.64 12.14
C LEU A 97 5.96 -4.83 13.34
N TYR A 98 7.16 -5.37 13.12
CA TYR A 98 8.01 -5.87 14.21
C TYR A 98 9.16 -4.94 14.61
N SER A 99 9.37 -3.81 13.92
CA SER A 99 10.28 -2.76 14.40
C SER A 99 9.61 -1.78 15.38
N LYS A 100 8.32 -1.96 15.68
CA LYS A 100 7.57 -1.13 16.64
C LYS A 100 8.05 -1.46 18.05
N SER A 101 8.75 -0.52 18.68
CA SER A 101 9.29 -0.64 20.03
C SER A 101 9.07 0.63 20.84
N ASP A 102 9.03 0.51 22.17
CA ASP A 102 8.96 1.67 23.07
C ASP A 102 10.25 2.51 23.04
N SER A 103 11.39 1.90 22.70
CA SER A 103 12.63 2.61 22.44
C SER A 103 12.55 3.38 21.13
N VAL A 104 12.72 4.70 21.21
CA VAL A 104 12.83 5.58 20.04
C VAL A 104 14.29 5.62 19.58
N PRO A 105 14.58 5.50 18.27
CA PRO A 105 15.93 5.64 17.76
C PRO A 105 16.47 7.06 17.99
N ASP A 106 17.79 7.20 18.08
CA ASP A 106 18.44 8.50 18.07
C ASP A 106 18.27 9.14 16.68
N VAL A 107 17.32 10.08 16.59
CA VAL A 107 16.94 10.75 15.35
C VAL A 107 18.10 11.56 14.79
N GLU A 108 18.87 12.25 15.63
CA GLU A 108 20.00 13.08 15.19
C GLU A 108 21.10 12.22 14.57
N ALA A 109 21.38 11.05 15.16
CA ALA A 109 22.39 10.13 14.65
C ALA A 109 22.03 9.52 13.29
N VAL A 110 20.74 9.26 13.02
CA VAL A 110 20.30 8.63 11.75
C VAL A 110 19.92 9.63 10.66
N THR A 111 19.61 10.88 11.01
CA THR A 111 19.14 11.90 10.06
C THR A 111 20.07 12.07 8.85
N PRO A 112 21.42 12.21 9.00
CA PRO A 112 22.30 12.42 7.85
C PRO A 112 22.21 11.31 6.80
N TYR A 113 22.07 10.06 7.25
CA TYR A 113 21.90 8.91 6.36
C TYR A 113 20.59 8.97 5.56
N TYR A 114 19.48 9.31 6.21
CA TYR A 114 18.19 9.41 5.52
C TYR A 114 18.09 10.64 4.62
N GLU A 115 18.75 11.76 4.97
CA GLU A 115 18.83 12.94 4.10
C GLU A 115 19.55 12.63 2.78
N GLU A 116 20.64 11.86 2.81
CA GLU A 116 21.31 11.40 1.58
C GLU A 116 20.40 10.54 0.69
N LEU A 117 19.59 9.67 1.30
CA LEU A 117 18.61 8.87 0.57
C LEU A 117 17.48 9.73 -0.02
N ILE A 118 16.98 10.70 0.74
CA ILE A 118 15.96 11.67 0.27
C ILE A 118 16.52 12.46 -0.91
N ALA A 119 17.74 13.00 -0.79
CA ALA A 119 18.39 13.74 -1.89
C ALA A 119 18.57 12.88 -3.15
N LYS A 120 18.80 11.57 -2.99
CA LYS A 120 18.94 10.65 -4.12
C LYS A 120 17.60 10.33 -4.80
N TYR A 121 16.55 10.07 -4.02
CA TYR A 121 15.31 9.48 -4.52
C TYR A 121 14.12 10.45 -4.62
N CYS A 122 14.01 11.43 -3.72
CA CYS A 122 12.94 12.42 -3.67
C CYS A 122 13.50 13.81 -3.27
N PRO A 123 14.41 14.41 -4.06
CA PRO A 123 15.05 15.68 -3.69
C PRO A 123 14.11 16.87 -3.77
N GLY A 124 14.41 17.89 -2.95
CA GLY A 124 13.74 19.19 -2.99
C GLY A 124 12.42 19.24 -2.21
N GLU A 125 11.71 20.35 -2.34
CA GLU A 125 10.37 20.50 -1.77
C GLU A 125 9.36 19.73 -2.63
N LEU A 126 8.58 18.85 -1.99
CA LEU A 126 7.56 18.04 -2.63
C LEU A 126 6.18 18.71 -2.53
N CYS A 127 5.32 18.44 -3.51
CA CYS A 127 3.90 18.75 -3.45
C CYS A 127 3.15 17.64 -2.71
N TRP A 128 2.46 18.01 -1.63
CA TRP A 128 1.67 17.11 -0.78
C TRP A 128 0.18 17.25 -1.08
#